data_AF-A0A973Q607-F1
#
_entry.id   AF-A0A973Q607-F1
#
_cell.length_a   1.000
_cell.length_b   1.000
_cell.length_c   1.000
_cell.angle_alpha   90.00
_cell.angle_beta   90.00
_cell.angle_gamma   90.00
#
_symmetry.space_group_name_H-M   'P 1'
#
loop_
_entity.id
_entity.type
_entity.pdbx_description
1 polymer ?
#
loop_
_entity_poly.entity_id
_entity_poly.type
_entity_poly.pdbx_seq_one_letter_code
_entity_poly.pdbx_strand_id
1 'polypeptide(L)' 'QGDALYDLATFILGHEEHLDDVIAGYGTDIDLDVIHAWSSLRSLLAVRPLIEQGFDPFAPGCEVDVLRSRM' A
#
# COMPACT_ATOMS: atom_id res chain seq x y z
N GLN A 1 8.22 -17.38 5.68
CA GLN A 1 9.11 -16.41 5.02
C GLN A 1 8.29 -15.70 3.96
N GLY A 2 8.36 -14.37 3.89
CA GLY A 2 7.54 -13.53 3.00
C GLY A 2 8.39 -12.66 2.07
N ASP A 3 7.73 -11.87 1.23
CA ASP A 3 8.36 -10.87 0.36
C ASP A 3 8.63 -9.59 1.16
N ALA A 4 9.85 -9.07 1.15
CA ALA A 4 10.22 -7.84 1.85
C ALA A 4 9.53 -6.60 1.26
N LEU A 5 9.14 -6.63 -0.02
CA LEU A 5 8.43 -5.53 -0.66
C LEU A 5 6.98 -5.41 -0.13
N TYR A 6 6.43 -6.48 0.44
CA TYR A 6 5.15 -6.43 1.13
C TYR A 6 5.20 -5.56 2.40
N ASP A 7 6.34 -5.58 3.11
CA ASP A 7 6.54 -4.74 4.29
C ASP A 7 6.62 -3.27 3.91
N LEU A 8 7.33 -2.94 2.81
CA LEU A 8 7.39 -1.58 2.27
C LEU A 8 6.02 -1.08 1.80
N ALA A 9 5.29 -1.91 1.05
CA ALA A 9 3.92 -1.61 0.61
C ALA A 9 2.97 -1.36 1.79
N THR A 10 3.16 -2.10 2.89
CA THR A 10 2.39 -1.89 4.12
C THR A 10 2.79 -0.60 4.85
N PHE A 11 4.08 -0.30 4.90
CA PHE A 11 4.61 0.87 5.61
C PHE A 11 4.18 2.19 4.95
N ILE A 12 4.12 2.20 3.62
CA ILE A 12 3.79 3.40 2.83
C ILE A 12 2.30 3.54 2.52
N LEU A 13 1.46 2.62 3.01
CA LEU A 13 0.02 2.64 2.73
C LEU A 13 -0.60 3.96 3.18
N GLY A 14 -1.28 4.63 2.26
CA GLY A 14 -1.89 5.94 2.50
C GLY A 14 -0.94 7.13 2.49
N HIS A 15 0.35 6.88 2.24
CA HIS A 15 1.42 7.87 2.19
C HIS A 15 2.33 7.64 0.97
N GLU A 16 1.76 7.25 -0.16
CA GLU A 16 2.51 6.93 -1.38
C GLU A 16 3.36 8.12 -1.88
N GLU A 17 3.00 9.34 -1.50
CA GLU A 17 3.79 10.55 -1.76
C GLU A 17 5.19 10.52 -1.15
N HIS A 18 5.42 9.69 -0.13
CA HIS A 18 6.70 9.51 0.55
C HIS A 18 7.45 8.26 0.10
N LEU A 19 6.97 7.53 -0.91
CA LEU A 19 7.60 6.29 -1.35
C LEU A 19 9.04 6.51 -1.80
N ASP A 20 9.29 7.57 -2.57
CA ASP A 20 10.62 7.96 -3.05
C ASP A 20 11.59 8.25 -1.89
N ASP A 21 11.11 8.92 -0.83
CA ASP A 21 11.90 9.20 0.37
C ASP A 21 12.29 7.90 1.11
N VAL A 22 11.36 6.95 1.19
CA VAL A 22 11.59 5.65 1.86
C VAL A 22 12.58 4.80 1.06
N ILE A 23 12.36 4.60 -0.23
CA ILE A 23 13.21 3.73 -1.06
C ILE A 23 14.63 4.27 -1.21
N ALA A 24 14.82 5.61 -1.15
CA ALA A 24 16.14 6.22 -1.13
C ALA A 24 17.04 5.69 0.02
N GLY A 25 16.43 5.27 1.14
CA GLY A 25 17.14 4.66 2.28
C GLY A 25 17.57 3.20 2.07
N TYR A 26 16.94 2.49 1.12
CA TYR A 26 17.22 1.07 0.84
C TYR A 26 18.18 0.87 -0.34
N GLY A 27 18.42 1.91 -1.15
CA GLY A 27 19.31 1.87 -2.31
C GLY A 27 18.57 1.76 -3.64
N THR A 28 19.33 1.62 -4.73
CA THR A 28 18.79 1.48 -6.09
C THR A 28 18.55 0.00 -6.41
N ASP A 29 17.47 -0.31 -7.12
CA ASP A 29 16.98 -1.66 -7.52
C ASP A 29 15.81 -2.21 -6.68
N ILE A 30 14.87 -1.35 -6.31
CA ILE A 30 13.56 -1.75 -5.78
C ILE A 30 12.55 -1.81 -6.93
N ASP A 31 11.87 -2.94 -7.05
CA ASP A 31 10.77 -3.13 -8.00
C ASP A 31 9.50 -2.42 -7.50
N LEU A 32 9.24 -1.23 -8.04
CA LEU A 32 8.07 -0.42 -7.69
C LEU A 32 6.77 -1.10 -8.14
N ASP A 33 6.77 -1.85 -9.24
CA ASP A 33 5.58 -2.53 -9.73
C ASP A 33 5.14 -3.61 -8.73
N VAL A 34 6.10 -4.29 -8.09
CA VAL A 34 5.80 -5.26 -7.02
C VAL A 34 5.26 -4.57 -5.76
N ILE A 35 5.81 -3.42 -5.36
CA ILE A 35 5.26 -2.64 -4.23
C ILE A 35 3.81 -2.22 -4.53
N HIS A 36 3.55 -1.76 -5.75
CA HIS A 36 2.22 -1.34 -6.18
C HIS A 36 1.25 -2.52 -6.23
N ALA A 37 1.69 -3.68 -6.75
CA ALA A 37 0.89 -4.90 -6.75
C ALA A 37 0.54 -5.37 -5.33
N TRP A 38 1.49 -5.33 -4.40
CA TRP A 38 1.22 -5.64 -2.99
C TRP A 38 0.26 -4.64 -2.35
N SER A 39 0.41 -3.36 -2.64
CA SER A 39 -0.49 -2.30 -2.15
C SER A 39 -1.92 -2.52 -2.64
N SER A 40 -2.10 -2.86 -3.92
CA SER A 40 -3.41 -3.18 -4.50
C SER A 40 -4.01 -4.45 -3.90
N LEU A 41 -3.23 -5.54 -3.80
CA LEU A 41 -3.73 -6.80 -3.25
C LEU A 41 -4.16 -6.62 -1.78
N ARG A 42 -3.31 -5.98 -0.97
CA ARG A 42 -3.61 -5.70 0.44
C ARG A 42 -4.90 -4.89 0.57
N SER A 43 -5.03 -3.80 -0.21
CA SER A 43 -6.20 -2.93 -0.16
C SER A 43 -7.48 -3.67 -0.57
N LEU A 44 -7.45 -4.48 -1.64
CA LEU A 44 -8.57 -5.32 -2.04
C LEU A 44 -9.00 -6.31 -0.96
N LEU A 45 -8.05 -6.93 -0.27
CA LEU A 45 -8.32 -7.89 0.79
C LEU A 45 -8.78 -7.23 2.10
N ALA A 46 -8.35 -5.99 2.37
CA ALA A 46 -8.62 -5.29 3.62
C ALA A 46 -9.97 -4.55 3.66
N VAL A 47 -10.52 -4.12 2.51
CA VAL A 47 -11.79 -3.36 2.45
C VAL A 47 -12.92 -4.04 3.23
N ARG A 48 -13.17 -5.33 3.00
CA ARG A 48 -14.26 -6.04 3.68
C ARG A 48 -14.02 -6.17 5.20
N PRO A 49 -12.86 -6.70 5.67
CA PRO A 49 -12.57 -6.77 7.10
C PRO A 49 -12.64 -5.42 7.83
N LEU A 50 -12.28 -4.31 7.17
CA LEU A 50 -12.36 -2.97 7.75
C LEU A 50 -13.82 -2.56 7.98
N ILE A 51 -14.67 -2.73 6.97
CA ILE A 51 -16.11 -2.46 7.08
C ILE A 51 -16.74 -3.32 8.18
N GLU A 52 -16.38 -4.62 8.25
CA GLU A 52 -16.88 -5.54 9.27
C GLU A 52 -16.50 -5.12 10.70
N GLN A 53 -15.39 -4.40 10.86
CA GLN A 53 -14.92 -3.87 12.15
C GLN A 53 -15.37 -2.42 12.41
N GLY A 54 -16.13 -1.82 11.48
CA GLY A 54 -16.64 -0.45 11.62
C GLY A 54 -15.64 0.65 11.22
N PHE A 55 -14.56 0.32 10.51
CA PHE A 55 -13.65 1.29 9.91
C PHE A 55 -14.15 1.70 8.51
N ASP A 56 -13.88 2.94 8.12
CA ASP A 56 -14.22 3.48 6.80
C ASP A 56 -13.04 3.34 5.82
N PRO A 57 -13.08 2.40 4.86
CA PRO A 57 -12.00 2.24 3.88
C PRO A 57 -11.98 3.35 2.80
N PHE A 58 -12.97 4.25 2.79
CA PHE A 58 -13.05 5.41 1.89
C PHE A 58 -12.53 6.70 2.54
N ALA A 59 -12.07 6.65 3.79
CA ALA A 59 -11.45 7.79 4.41
C ALA A 59 -10.18 8.20 3.62
N PRO A 60 -9.79 9.49 3.63
CA PRO A 60 -8.64 9.96 2.86
C PRO A 60 -7.37 9.18 3.18
N GLY A 61 -6.72 8.65 2.14
CA GLY A 61 -5.50 7.83 2.25
C GLY A 61 -5.75 6.36 2.63
N CYS A 62 -7.00 5.92 2.79
CA CYS A 62 -7.31 4.52 3.04
C CYS A 62 -7.31 3.66 1.76
N GLU A 63 -7.64 2.39 1.91
CA GLU A 63 -7.53 1.32 0.92
C GLU A 63 -8.17 1.66 -0.42
N VAL A 64 -9.31 2.38 -0.42
CA VAL A 64 -9.97 2.75 -1.67
C VAL A 64 -9.22 3.84 -2.43
N ASP A 65 -8.61 4.80 -1.74
CA ASP A 65 -7.79 5.84 -2.39
C ASP A 65 -6.54 5.21 -3.02
N VAL A 66 -5.90 4.27 -2.30
CA VAL A 66 -4.77 3.50 -2.82
C VAL A 66 -5.16 2.74 -4.10
N LEU A 67 -6.32 2.09 -4.12
CA LEU A 67 -6.80 1.38 -5.31
C LEU A 67 -7.10 2.31 -6.48
N ARG A 68 -7.60 3.52 -6.22
CA ARG A 68 -7.93 4.51 -7.27
C ARG A 68 -6.70 5.25 -7.81
N SER A 69 -5.62 5.33 -7.05
CA SER A 69 -4.39 6.04 -7.47
C SER A 69 -3.76 5.52 -8.76
N ARG A 70 -4.09 4.28 -9.16
CA ARG A 70 -3.53 3.59 -10.34
C ARG A 70 -4.57 3.08 -11.36
N MET A 71 -5.82 3.55 -11.28
CA MET A 71 -6.87 3.29 -12.29
C MET A 71 -6.93 4.42 -13.33
#